data_AF-A0A3C0QLP2-F1
#
_entry.id   AF-A0A3C0QLP2-F1
#
_cell.length_a   1.000
_cell.length_b   1.000
_cell.length_c   1.000
_cell.angle_alpha   90.00
_cell.angle_beta   90.00
_cell.angle_gamma   90.00
#
_symmetry.space_group_name_H-M   'P 1'
#
loop_
_entity.id
_entity.type
_entity.pdbx_description
1 polymer ?
#
loop_
_entity_poly.entity_id
_entity_poly.type
_entity_poly.pdbx_seq_one_letter_code
_entity_poly.pdbx_strand_id
1 'polypeptide(L)'
;MILTQIFFNFYSIIIIVGVRFSLYHLSVKVLRGAFKFYMIGKKLQKNLKRNRNLIILLLLFSVLLFSMAPFTASNEYNASENKTFADSHEETRIELSDFYLCRLEGIIEPSLAAYIKKCLDRSETSGYGLIIIMDTPGGLEASMRAIITKILNTKIPVIVFVYPVGARAASAGVFITYASDIAVMGPSTNIGAAHPVNLGGSQEISDDTMEKITNDSASYIKNLAKSKGRNSEWAVDAVRNSVSITADEALDIGVIDFLAEDLDELLLKLDNKTVQKLGNTYILKSAGIIPEEIKMNFITKFLHIISDPNIAYILLSLGVLGIIYEFSQPGLGISGAIGILLLILGLYSLSILPINYAGLGLIILAIILFIIDILMGSGGIPSIAGVISLIIGSFLLINTDAPYLKIATSLIISVAVVISGFLIIVIRAVHRAHRARPVTGKEGIIGSAAVVSSILKPEGQVKMSGEIWGAVSETGKNIKEGTKVTVRSINGLTLIVLEIINKEKEGG
;
A
#
# COMPACT_ATOMS: atom_id res chain seq x y z
N MET A 1 -40.38 12.47 -30.33
CA MET A 1 -40.06 12.39 -28.88
C MET A 1 -40.78 11.24 -28.17
N ILE A 2 -42.04 10.92 -28.50
CA ILE A 2 -42.79 9.82 -27.84
C ILE A 2 -42.37 8.41 -28.33
N LEU A 3 -42.02 8.24 -29.62
CA LEU A 3 -41.55 6.94 -30.14
C LEU A 3 -40.19 6.49 -29.57
N THR A 4 -39.30 7.44 -29.27
CA THR A 4 -37.96 7.15 -28.72
C THR A 4 -38.03 6.67 -27.27
N GLN A 5 -39.02 7.17 -26.50
CA GLN A 5 -39.27 6.73 -25.13
C GLN A 5 -39.86 5.31 -25.05
N ILE A 6 -40.66 4.92 -26.05
CA ILE A 6 -41.29 3.59 -26.11
C ILE A 6 -40.27 2.51 -26.48
N PHE A 7 -39.33 2.81 -27.39
CA PHE A 7 -38.24 1.89 -27.74
C PHE A 7 -37.27 1.63 -26.59
N PHE A 8 -36.97 2.66 -25.78
CA PHE A 8 -36.07 2.51 -24.63
C PHE A 8 -36.69 1.63 -23.53
N ASN A 9 -37.99 1.80 -23.26
CA ASN A 9 -38.70 0.97 -22.29
C ASN A 9 -38.85 -0.50 -22.73
N PHE A 10 -39.03 -0.78 -24.04
CA PHE A 10 -39.08 -2.16 -24.54
C PHE A 10 -37.73 -2.87 -24.46
N TYR A 11 -36.62 -2.17 -24.75
CA TYR A 11 -35.27 -2.74 -24.63
C TYR A 11 -34.88 -3.02 -23.17
N SER A 12 -35.25 -2.13 -22.24
CA SER A 12 -35.00 -2.34 -20.81
C SER A 12 -35.77 -3.55 -20.25
N ILE A 13 -37.00 -3.80 -20.71
CA ILE A 13 -37.80 -4.95 -20.27
C ILE A 13 -37.22 -6.27 -20.80
N ILE A 14 -36.75 -6.32 -22.05
CA ILE A 14 -36.14 -7.53 -22.63
C ILE A 14 -34.81 -7.87 -21.93
N ILE A 15 -34.01 -6.87 -21.56
CA ILE A 15 -32.76 -7.06 -20.81
C ILE A 15 -33.05 -7.54 -19.38
N ILE A 16 -34.05 -6.97 -18.69
CA ILE A 16 -34.41 -7.38 -17.33
C ILE A 16 -34.97 -8.81 -17.29
N VAL A 17 -35.77 -9.21 -18.29
CA VAL A 17 -36.31 -10.57 -18.38
C VAL A 17 -35.22 -11.58 -18.79
N GLY A 18 -34.34 -11.23 -19.72
CA GLY A 18 -33.20 -12.07 -20.12
C GLY A 18 -32.17 -12.29 -19.00
N VAL A 19 -31.87 -11.24 -18.21
CA VAL A 19 -30.95 -11.32 -17.06
C VAL A 19 -31.58 -12.12 -15.91
N ARG A 20 -32.90 -12.01 -15.66
CA ARG A 20 -33.59 -12.85 -14.67
C ARG A 20 -33.59 -14.33 -15.03
N PHE A 21 -33.77 -14.68 -16.31
CA PHE A 21 -33.79 -16.07 -16.76
C PHE A 21 -32.39 -16.72 -16.70
N SER A 22 -31.33 -15.96 -17.01
CA SER A 22 -29.93 -16.41 -16.90
C SER A 22 -29.49 -16.60 -15.43
N LEU A 23 -29.89 -15.70 -14.54
CA LEU A 23 -29.58 -15.79 -13.10
C LEU A 23 -30.30 -16.96 -12.40
N TYR A 24 -31.51 -17.33 -12.82
CA TYR A 24 -32.22 -18.49 -12.26
C TYR A 24 -31.53 -19.83 -12.64
N HIS A 25 -31.00 -19.92 -13.87
CA HIS A 25 -30.30 -21.13 -14.30
C HIS A 25 -28.87 -21.23 -13.73
N LEU A 26 -28.21 -20.09 -13.50
CA LEU A 26 -26.90 -20.00 -12.85
C LEU A 26 -26.99 -20.33 -11.35
N SER A 27 -28.02 -19.85 -10.65
CA SER A 27 -28.25 -20.11 -9.22
C SER A 27 -28.51 -21.59 -8.90
N VAL A 28 -29.23 -22.34 -9.75
CA VAL A 28 -29.44 -23.79 -9.53
C VAL A 28 -28.16 -24.61 -9.77
N LYS A 29 -27.30 -24.22 -10.73
CA LYS A 29 -25.98 -24.86 -10.94
C LYS A 29 -24.98 -24.50 -9.83
N VAL A 30 -25.00 -23.25 -9.34
CA VAL A 30 -24.16 -22.78 -8.24
C VAL A 30 -24.58 -23.41 -6.90
N LEU A 31 -25.88 -23.59 -6.63
CA LEU A 31 -26.34 -24.30 -5.42
C LEU A 31 -25.95 -25.79 -5.42
N ARG A 32 -26.02 -26.48 -6.57
CA ARG A 32 -25.52 -27.87 -6.67
C ARG A 32 -24.00 -27.96 -6.53
N GLY A 33 -23.24 -26.98 -7.02
CA GLY A 33 -21.80 -26.86 -6.82
C GLY A 33 -21.43 -26.58 -5.37
N ALA A 34 -22.14 -25.66 -4.71
CA ALA A 34 -21.93 -25.28 -3.32
C ALA A 34 -22.24 -26.42 -2.34
N PHE A 35 -23.27 -27.25 -2.61
CA PHE A 35 -23.58 -28.41 -1.77
C PHE A 35 -22.51 -29.52 -1.88
N LYS A 36 -21.94 -29.70 -3.08
CA LYS A 36 -20.82 -30.63 -3.32
C LYS A 36 -19.53 -30.13 -2.64
N PHE A 37 -19.26 -28.82 -2.68
CA PHE A 37 -18.14 -28.19 -1.96
C PHE A 37 -18.31 -28.19 -0.44
N TYR A 38 -19.53 -28.03 0.08
CA TYR A 38 -19.82 -28.11 1.51
C TYR A 38 -19.59 -29.53 2.06
N MET A 39 -19.98 -30.56 1.31
CA MET A 39 -19.72 -31.97 1.67
C MET A 39 -18.23 -32.32 1.60
N ILE A 40 -17.49 -31.80 0.60
CA ILE A 40 -16.03 -31.92 0.50
C ILE A 40 -15.34 -31.17 1.65
N GLY A 41 -15.83 -29.98 2.00
CA GLY A 41 -15.35 -29.16 3.12
C GLY A 41 -15.53 -29.83 4.49
N LYS A 42 -16.67 -30.49 4.73
CA LYS A 42 -16.88 -31.31 5.95
C LYS A 42 -15.96 -32.54 6.01
N LYS A 43 -15.67 -33.16 4.86
CA LYS A 43 -14.74 -34.31 4.76
C LYS A 43 -13.28 -33.86 4.96
N LEU A 44 -12.91 -32.67 4.46
CA LEU A 44 -11.62 -32.03 4.70
C LEU A 44 -11.46 -31.57 6.16
N GLN A 45 -12.46 -30.93 6.77
CA GLN A 45 -12.42 -30.55 8.18
C GLN A 45 -12.22 -31.74 9.12
N LYS A 46 -12.82 -32.89 8.79
CA LYS A 46 -12.66 -34.14 9.58
C LYS A 46 -11.26 -34.76 9.44
N ASN A 47 -10.59 -34.57 8.29
CA ASN A 47 -9.20 -34.98 8.08
C ASN A 47 -8.17 -33.96 8.63
N LEU A 48 -8.48 -32.66 8.59
CA LEU A 48 -7.62 -31.58 9.12
C LEU A 48 -7.51 -31.64 10.66
N LYS A 49 -8.58 -32.05 11.35
CA LYS A 49 -8.54 -32.26 12.82
C LYS A 49 -7.66 -33.45 13.23
N ARG A 50 -7.49 -34.46 12.37
CA ARG A 50 -6.67 -35.65 12.62
C ARG A 50 -5.18 -35.42 12.36
N ASN A 51 -4.84 -34.49 11.47
CA ASN A 51 -3.45 -34.21 11.04
C ASN A 51 -2.96 -32.80 11.42
N ARG A 52 -3.49 -32.21 12.51
CA ARG A 52 -3.09 -30.87 12.97
C ARG A 52 -1.57 -30.78 13.20
N ASN A 53 -0.95 -31.85 13.68
CA ASN A 53 0.49 -31.92 13.89
C ASN A 53 1.28 -32.05 12.57
N LEU A 54 0.71 -32.66 11.52
CA LEU A 54 1.35 -32.79 10.20
C LEU A 54 1.33 -31.46 9.43
N ILE A 55 0.29 -30.65 9.62
CA ILE A 55 0.15 -29.33 8.98
C ILE A 55 1.06 -28.30 9.66
N ILE A 56 1.17 -28.36 10.99
CA ILE A 56 2.15 -27.56 11.75
C ILE A 56 3.58 -27.98 11.37
N LEU A 57 3.83 -29.27 11.21
CA LEU A 57 5.13 -29.78 10.75
C LEU A 57 5.45 -29.34 9.31
N LEU A 58 4.49 -29.36 8.38
CA LEU A 58 4.66 -28.89 7.00
C LEU A 58 4.85 -27.36 6.90
N LEU A 59 4.18 -26.58 7.76
CA LEU A 59 4.38 -25.13 7.85
C LEU A 59 5.75 -24.78 8.46
N LEU A 60 6.21 -25.54 9.46
CA LEU A 60 7.56 -25.41 10.00
C LEU A 60 8.62 -25.84 8.96
N PHE A 61 8.34 -26.88 8.16
CA PHE A 61 9.21 -27.33 7.08
C PHE A 61 9.27 -26.33 5.91
N SER A 62 8.18 -25.63 5.59
CA SER A 62 8.17 -24.56 4.59
C SER A 62 8.92 -23.30 5.04
N VAL A 63 8.95 -23.03 6.35
CA VAL A 63 9.77 -21.95 6.93
C VAL A 63 11.26 -22.33 6.95
N LEU A 64 11.59 -23.61 7.15
CA LEU A 64 12.98 -24.10 7.10
C LEU A 64 13.56 -24.18 5.67
N LEU A 65 12.73 -24.47 4.66
CA LEU A 65 13.13 -24.49 3.25
C LEU A 65 13.39 -23.09 2.68
N PHE A 66 12.88 -22.03 3.31
CA PHE A 66 13.15 -20.65 2.92
C PHE A 66 14.43 -20.07 3.56
N SER A 67 14.98 -20.72 4.60
CA SER A 67 16.23 -20.32 5.26
C SER A 67 17.48 -21.07 4.79
N MET A 68 17.34 -22.01 3.85
CA MET A 68 18.45 -22.84 3.33
C MET A 68 18.41 -22.88 1.80
N ALA A 69 18.52 -21.72 1.14
CA ALA A 69 18.99 -21.67 -0.24
C ALA A 69 20.53 -21.58 -0.20
N PRO A 70 21.27 -22.58 -0.73
CA PRO A 70 22.71 -22.45 -0.87
C PRO A 70 23.02 -21.37 -1.90
N PHE A 71 23.85 -20.41 -1.48
CA PHE A 71 24.58 -19.53 -2.37
C PHE A 71 25.59 -20.40 -3.15
N THR A 72 25.26 -20.81 -4.37
CA THR A 72 26.23 -21.42 -5.28
C THR A 72 26.89 -20.30 -6.09
N ALA A 73 28.03 -19.84 -5.57
CA ALA A 73 29.05 -19.22 -6.39
C ALA A 73 30.01 -20.31 -6.88
N SER A 74 30.09 -20.50 -8.20
CA SER A 74 31.26 -21.06 -8.87
C SER A 74 31.17 -20.73 -10.36
N ASN A 75 31.74 -19.59 -10.75
CA ASN A 75 32.22 -19.44 -12.13
C ASN A 75 33.63 -20.03 -12.18
N GLU A 76 33.81 -20.98 -13.08
CA GLU A 76 35.11 -21.56 -13.44
C GLU A 76 36.06 -20.44 -13.88
N TYR A 77 37.19 -20.39 -13.19
CA TYR A 77 38.36 -19.64 -13.59
C TYR A 77 39.07 -20.45 -14.68
N ASN A 78 38.71 -20.21 -15.95
CA ASN A 78 39.56 -20.63 -17.05
C ASN A 78 40.62 -19.55 -17.29
N ALA A 79 41.84 -19.87 -16.85
CA ALA A 79 43.02 -19.15 -17.25
C ALA A 79 43.23 -19.34 -18.76
N SER A 80 42.92 -18.31 -19.55
CA SER A 80 43.39 -18.20 -20.92
C SER A 80 44.46 -17.11 -21.00
N GLU A 81 45.69 -17.58 -21.20
CA GLU A 81 46.80 -16.98 -21.95
C GLU A 81 46.93 -15.44 -21.97
N ASN A 82 48.04 -15.00 -21.37
CA ASN A 82 48.75 -13.78 -21.74
C ASN A 82 48.89 -13.68 -23.27
N LYS A 83 48.10 -12.80 -23.88
CA LYS A 83 48.50 -12.10 -25.09
C LYS A 83 48.62 -10.64 -24.76
N THR A 84 49.87 -10.18 -24.76
CA THR A 84 50.27 -8.78 -24.84
C THR A 84 49.60 -8.17 -26.07
N PHE A 85 48.46 -7.49 -25.87
CA PHE A 85 47.92 -6.59 -26.87
C PHE A 85 48.49 -5.20 -26.59
N ALA A 86 49.62 -4.91 -27.23
CA ALA A 86 49.89 -3.56 -27.65
C ALA A 86 48.90 -3.29 -28.79
N ASP A 87 47.81 -2.57 -28.50
CA ASP A 87 46.88 -2.14 -29.53
C ASP A 87 46.78 -0.61 -29.49
N SER A 88 47.04 -0.03 -30.66
CA SER A 88 46.87 1.38 -30.96
C SER A 88 45.44 1.80 -30.66
N HIS A 89 45.25 2.71 -29.71
CA HIS A 89 43.94 3.33 -29.46
C HIS A 89 43.55 4.20 -30.66
N GLU A 90 42.85 3.62 -31.63
CA GLU A 90 42.04 4.36 -32.57
C GLU A 90 40.84 4.92 -31.80
N GLU A 91 40.92 6.19 -31.39
CA GLU A 91 39.78 6.93 -30.82
C GLU A 91 38.62 6.92 -31.82
N THR A 92 37.62 6.08 -31.56
CA THR A 92 36.43 6.01 -32.42
C THR A 92 35.60 7.26 -32.18
N ARG A 93 35.45 8.09 -33.22
CA ARG A 93 34.56 9.25 -33.21
C ARG A 93 33.15 8.82 -33.62
N ILE A 94 32.18 9.05 -32.74
CA ILE A 94 30.79 8.63 -32.92
C ILE A 94 29.90 9.87 -32.92
N GLU A 95 29.12 10.10 -33.97
CA GLU A 95 28.07 11.10 -33.95
C GLU A 95 26.84 10.52 -33.24
N LEU A 96 26.33 11.25 -32.25
CA LEU A 96 25.20 10.81 -31.42
C LEU A 96 24.02 11.77 -31.65
N SER A 97 23.07 11.31 -32.46
CA SER A 97 21.89 12.09 -32.90
C SER A 97 20.60 11.77 -32.15
N ASP A 98 20.61 10.77 -31.29
CA ASP A 98 19.39 10.26 -30.66
C ASP A 98 19.60 10.14 -29.15
N PHE A 99 18.57 10.55 -28.41
CA PHE A 99 18.59 10.60 -26.96
C PHE A 99 17.32 9.98 -26.41
N TYR A 100 17.49 9.15 -25.38
CA TYR A 100 16.41 8.82 -24.47
C TYR A 100 16.35 9.82 -23.33
N LEU A 101 15.15 10.01 -22.79
CA LEU A 101 14.91 10.78 -21.58
C LEU A 101 14.30 9.88 -20.50
N CYS A 102 14.80 9.97 -19.27
CA CYS A 102 14.16 9.36 -18.11
C CYS A 102 14.09 10.34 -16.93
N ARG A 103 13.15 10.07 -16.02
CA ARG A 103 12.87 10.94 -14.86
C ARG A 103 13.29 10.28 -13.57
N LEU A 104 14.22 10.89 -12.86
CA LEU A 104 14.61 10.54 -11.51
C LEU A 104 13.96 11.57 -10.56
N GLU A 105 12.73 11.28 -10.18
CA GLU A 105 11.90 12.14 -9.33
C GLU A 105 11.62 11.44 -7.99
N GLY A 106 11.71 12.16 -6.89
CA GLY A 106 11.43 11.64 -5.54
C GLY A 106 12.61 10.90 -4.89
N ILE A 107 12.30 10.11 -3.87
CA ILE A 107 13.30 9.37 -3.08
C ILE A 107 14.02 8.36 -3.99
N ILE A 108 15.30 8.12 -3.77
CA ILE A 108 16.07 7.08 -4.50
C ILE A 108 15.95 5.74 -3.77
N GLU A 109 14.87 5.01 -4.04
CA GLU A 109 14.64 3.66 -3.54
C GLU A 109 14.93 2.57 -4.60
N PRO A 110 14.91 1.27 -4.24
CA PRO A 110 15.30 0.20 -5.15
C PRO A 110 14.49 0.13 -6.45
N SER A 111 13.21 0.48 -6.43
CA SER A 111 12.36 0.54 -7.63
C SER A 111 12.81 1.62 -8.60
N LEU A 112 13.02 2.86 -8.12
CA LEU A 112 13.54 3.95 -8.94
C LEU A 112 14.92 3.62 -9.50
N ALA A 113 15.83 3.07 -8.69
CA ALA A 113 17.15 2.66 -9.16
C ALA A 113 17.10 1.57 -10.23
N ALA A 114 16.21 0.58 -10.08
CA ALA A 114 16.01 -0.45 -11.10
C ALA A 114 15.48 0.13 -12.42
N TYR A 115 14.61 1.15 -12.35
CA TYR A 115 14.13 1.85 -13.54
C TYR A 115 15.24 2.66 -14.23
N ILE A 116 16.05 3.43 -13.50
CA ILE A 116 17.16 4.20 -14.08
C ILE A 116 18.19 3.26 -14.72
N LYS A 117 18.48 2.12 -14.08
CA LYS A 117 19.34 1.08 -14.69
C LYS A 117 18.76 0.55 -16.01
N LYS A 118 17.45 0.29 -16.09
CA LYS A 118 16.81 -0.10 -17.35
C LYS A 118 16.90 0.98 -18.42
N CYS A 119 16.84 2.26 -18.05
CA CYS A 119 17.03 3.36 -18.99
C CYS A 119 18.45 3.37 -19.56
N LEU A 120 19.46 3.16 -18.71
CA LEU A 120 20.86 3.00 -19.11
C LEU A 120 21.04 1.78 -20.03
N ASP A 121 20.49 0.62 -19.65
CA ASP A 121 20.57 -0.61 -20.46
C ASP A 121 19.93 -0.43 -21.84
N ARG A 122 18.77 0.24 -21.91
CA ARG A 122 18.08 0.51 -23.17
C ARG A 122 18.86 1.50 -24.03
N SER A 123 19.38 2.57 -23.44
CA SER A 123 20.19 3.57 -24.15
C SER A 123 21.45 2.96 -24.73
N GLU A 124 22.14 2.14 -23.92
CA GLU A 124 23.33 1.40 -24.33
C GLU A 124 23.03 0.41 -25.47
N THR A 125 21.90 -0.32 -25.40
CA THR A 125 21.49 -1.26 -26.45
C THR A 125 21.15 -0.56 -27.77
N SER A 126 20.52 0.61 -27.71
CA SER A 126 20.19 1.41 -28.90
C SER A 126 21.35 2.26 -29.42
N GLY A 127 22.41 2.45 -28.62
CA GLY A 127 23.49 3.40 -28.93
C GLY A 127 23.08 4.87 -28.76
N TYR A 128 22.00 5.15 -28.04
CA TYR A 128 21.46 6.50 -27.83
C TYR A 128 22.04 7.11 -26.56
N GLY A 129 22.16 8.44 -26.52
CA GLY A 129 22.51 9.14 -25.27
C GLY A 129 21.37 9.06 -24.27
N LEU A 130 21.67 9.28 -22.99
CA LEU A 130 20.65 9.32 -21.95
C LEU A 130 20.63 10.68 -21.26
N ILE A 131 19.47 11.31 -21.22
CA ILE A 131 19.18 12.49 -20.41
C ILE A 131 18.37 12.05 -19.19
N ILE A 132 18.88 12.31 -17.99
CA ILE A 132 18.21 12.08 -16.73
C ILE A 132 17.70 13.43 -16.20
N ILE A 133 16.40 13.65 -16.23
CA ILE A 133 15.76 14.78 -15.55
C ILE A 133 15.68 14.44 -14.06
N MET A 134 16.20 15.31 -13.19
CA MET A 134 16.37 15.02 -11.77
C MET A 134 15.66 16.03 -10.87
N ASP A 135 14.84 15.50 -9.95
CA ASP A 135 14.37 16.20 -8.75
C ASP A 135 14.32 15.21 -7.58
N THR A 136 15.32 15.24 -6.70
CA THR A 136 15.43 14.26 -5.62
C THR A 136 15.88 14.88 -4.30
N PRO A 137 15.22 14.53 -3.17
CA PRO A 137 15.74 14.81 -1.83
C PRO A 137 16.91 13.88 -1.44
N GLY A 138 17.23 12.86 -2.24
CA GLY A 138 18.16 11.79 -1.90
C GLY A 138 17.48 10.43 -1.77
N GLY A 139 18.16 9.48 -1.12
CA GLY A 139 17.62 8.15 -0.89
C GLY A 139 18.67 7.19 -0.36
N LEU A 140 18.46 5.89 -0.61
CA LEU A 140 19.33 4.84 -0.08
C LEU A 140 20.70 4.84 -0.76
N GLU A 141 21.76 4.74 0.03
CA GLU A 141 23.15 4.67 -0.46
C GLU A 141 23.36 3.52 -1.44
N ALA A 142 22.83 2.32 -1.16
CA ALA A 142 22.95 1.16 -2.05
C ALA A 142 22.32 1.42 -3.43
N SER A 143 21.17 2.09 -3.46
CA SER A 143 20.45 2.44 -4.70
C SER A 143 21.21 3.50 -5.50
N MET A 144 21.73 4.52 -4.80
CA MET A 144 22.62 5.55 -5.37
C MET A 144 23.87 4.92 -6.00
N ARG A 145 24.61 4.11 -5.25
CA ARG A 145 25.84 3.44 -5.75
C ARG A 145 25.55 2.51 -6.92
N ALA A 146 24.40 1.82 -6.93
CA ALA A 146 24.00 0.98 -8.04
C ALA A 146 23.75 1.80 -9.34
N ILE A 147 23.14 2.97 -9.23
CA ILE A 147 22.95 3.91 -10.36
C ILE A 147 24.32 4.41 -10.85
N ILE A 148 25.14 4.96 -9.95
CA ILE A 148 26.46 5.51 -10.29
C ILE A 148 27.35 4.47 -10.95
N THR A 149 27.39 3.26 -10.39
CA THR A 149 28.16 2.15 -10.96
C THR A 149 27.72 1.87 -12.40
N LYS A 150 26.41 1.91 -12.70
CA LYS A 150 25.92 1.72 -14.08
C LYS A 150 26.26 2.92 -14.98
N ILE A 151 26.19 4.15 -14.48
CA ILE A 151 26.58 5.37 -15.23
C ILE A 151 28.07 5.33 -15.59
N LEU A 152 28.94 4.95 -14.67
CA LEU A 152 30.39 4.91 -14.90
C LEU A 152 30.80 3.81 -15.89
N ASN A 153 30.10 2.67 -15.89
CA ASN A 153 30.42 1.52 -16.73
C ASN A 153 29.71 1.49 -18.08
N THR A 154 28.75 2.38 -18.34
CA THR A 154 28.08 2.42 -19.64
C THR A 154 28.94 3.08 -20.71
N LYS A 155 28.80 2.64 -21.97
CA LYS A 155 29.53 3.20 -23.11
C LYS A 155 28.93 4.50 -23.64
N ILE A 156 27.64 4.75 -23.40
CA ILE A 156 26.94 5.94 -23.92
C ILE A 156 27.10 7.15 -22.99
N PRO A 157 27.08 8.38 -23.53
CA PRO A 157 27.04 9.61 -22.73
C PRO A 157 25.77 9.72 -21.88
N VAL A 158 25.93 10.07 -20.61
CA VAL A 158 24.85 10.30 -19.65
C VAL A 158 24.86 11.76 -19.21
N ILE A 159 23.76 12.46 -19.46
CA ILE A 159 23.52 13.85 -19.07
C ILE A 159 22.56 13.84 -17.88
N VAL A 160 22.91 14.54 -16.79
CA VAL A 160 22.00 14.80 -15.68
C VAL A 160 21.56 16.26 -15.75
N PHE A 161 20.26 16.48 -15.76
CA PHE A 161 19.66 17.82 -15.77
C PHE A 161 18.74 17.99 -14.55
N VAL A 162 19.17 18.81 -13.59
CA VAL A 162 18.36 19.12 -12.40
C VAL A 162 17.28 20.12 -12.79
N TYR A 163 16.04 19.65 -12.88
CA TYR A 163 14.91 20.36 -13.48
C TYR A 163 13.60 19.67 -13.04
N PRO A 164 12.46 20.37 -12.91
CA PRO A 164 12.12 21.77 -13.27
C PRO A 164 12.57 22.85 -12.29
N VAL A 165 12.13 24.09 -12.52
CA VAL A 165 12.19 25.19 -11.54
C VAL A 165 11.72 24.70 -10.17
N GLY A 166 12.53 24.93 -9.13
CA GLY A 166 12.28 24.47 -7.76
C GLY A 166 12.76 23.05 -7.46
N ALA A 167 13.24 22.31 -8.46
CA ALA A 167 13.86 21.00 -8.27
C ALA A 167 15.19 21.10 -7.54
N ARG A 168 15.65 19.94 -7.05
CA ARG A 168 16.93 19.84 -6.37
C ARG A 168 17.65 18.53 -6.66
N ALA A 169 18.98 18.56 -6.54
CA ALA A 169 19.83 17.39 -6.46
C ALA A 169 20.42 17.32 -5.05
N ALA A 170 19.63 16.85 -4.08
CA ALA A 170 20.06 16.75 -2.69
C ALA A 170 20.58 15.35 -2.35
N SER A 171 21.47 15.26 -1.36
CA SER A 171 21.96 13.99 -0.82
C SER A 171 22.53 13.07 -1.92
N ALA A 172 21.95 11.88 -2.11
CA ALA A 172 22.33 10.96 -3.19
C ALA A 172 22.28 11.57 -4.61
N GLY A 173 21.44 12.58 -4.84
CA GLY A 173 21.38 13.32 -6.10
C GLY A 173 22.69 14.03 -6.45
N VAL A 174 23.45 14.50 -5.45
CA VAL A 174 24.77 15.13 -5.67
C VAL A 174 25.73 14.11 -6.27
N PHE A 175 25.82 12.91 -5.71
CA PHE A 175 26.72 11.87 -6.20
C PHE A 175 26.35 11.40 -7.61
N ILE A 176 25.05 11.27 -7.92
CA ILE A 176 24.59 10.90 -9.27
C ILE A 176 24.94 12.00 -10.27
N THR A 177 24.75 13.27 -9.89
CA THR A 177 25.14 14.42 -10.72
C THR A 177 26.65 14.42 -10.97
N TYR A 178 27.46 14.20 -9.93
CA TYR A 178 28.92 14.10 -10.04
C TYR A 178 29.41 12.93 -10.87
N ALA A 179 28.64 11.85 -10.98
CA ALA A 179 28.97 10.70 -11.81
C ALA A 179 28.62 10.89 -13.30
N SER A 180 27.75 11.85 -13.63
CA SER A 180 27.31 12.12 -15.00
C SER A 180 28.46 12.56 -15.91
N ASP A 181 28.30 12.41 -17.21
CA ASP A 181 29.25 12.92 -18.20
C ASP A 181 29.06 14.42 -18.43
N ILE A 182 27.82 14.90 -18.40
CA ILE A 182 27.47 16.32 -18.40
C ILE A 182 26.43 16.57 -17.29
N ALA A 183 26.71 17.53 -16.42
CA ALA A 183 25.84 17.99 -15.35
C ALA A 183 25.28 19.36 -15.69
N VAL A 184 23.96 19.49 -15.70
CA VAL A 184 23.25 20.72 -16.05
C VAL A 184 22.22 21.01 -14.96
N MET A 185 21.98 22.28 -14.67
CA MET A 185 20.92 22.71 -13.76
C MET A 185 20.00 23.73 -14.42
N GLY A 186 18.72 23.67 -14.06
CA GLY A 186 17.74 24.69 -14.40
C GLY A 186 17.79 25.88 -13.45
N PRO A 187 17.28 27.06 -13.86
CA PRO A 187 17.14 28.20 -12.98
C PRO A 187 16.34 27.86 -11.72
N SER A 188 16.67 28.53 -10.60
CA SER A 188 15.99 28.33 -9.31
C SER A 188 15.98 26.86 -8.83
N THR A 189 17.05 26.13 -9.12
CA THR A 189 17.32 24.80 -8.54
C THR A 189 18.50 24.88 -7.57
N ASN A 190 18.69 23.84 -6.75
CA ASN A 190 19.83 23.73 -5.82
C ASN A 190 20.45 22.33 -5.82
N ILE A 191 21.72 22.27 -5.41
CA ILE A 191 22.50 21.03 -5.28
C ILE A 191 23.30 21.06 -3.98
N GLY A 192 23.34 19.93 -3.25
CA GLY A 192 24.13 19.81 -2.03
C GLY A 192 23.45 18.98 -0.94
N ALA A 193 23.71 19.32 0.33
CA ALA A 193 23.23 18.57 1.50
C ALA A 193 23.52 17.06 1.37
N ALA A 194 24.78 16.73 1.09
CA ALA A 194 25.26 15.37 0.79
C ALA A 194 25.71 14.57 2.02
N HIS A 195 25.45 15.08 3.23
CA HIS A 195 25.85 14.42 4.46
C HIS A 195 25.07 13.11 4.67
N PRO A 196 25.76 11.99 4.96
CA PRO A 196 25.10 10.73 5.27
C PRO A 196 24.29 10.85 6.55
N VAL A 197 23.08 10.30 6.53
CA VAL A 197 22.20 10.25 7.70
C VAL A 197 21.67 8.84 7.88
N ASN A 198 21.35 8.48 9.12
CA ASN A 198 20.73 7.20 9.40
C ASN A 198 19.25 7.21 8.97
N LEU A 199 18.95 6.50 7.89
CA LEU A 199 17.58 6.27 7.40
C LEU A 199 16.92 5.03 8.03
N GLY A 200 17.56 4.33 8.98
CA GLY A 200 17.16 3.00 9.43
C GLY A 200 16.38 2.89 10.75
N GLY A 201 16.32 3.93 11.59
CA GLY A 201 15.46 4.00 12.78
C GLY A 201 15.77 3.01 13.93
N SER A 202 15.85 3.54 15.15
CA SER A 202 16.01 2.90 16.48
C SER A 202 17.40 2.55 17.01
N GLN A 203 18.41 2.31 16.17
CA GLN A 203 19.80 2.28 16.62
C GLN A 203 20.49 3.61 16.31
N GLU A 204 20.82 4.37 17.35
CA GLU A 204 21.80 5.45 17.23
C GLU A 204 23.11 4.84 16.71
N ILE A 205 23.53 5.28 15.53
CA ILE A 205 24.85 4.96 15.01
C ILE A 205 25.83 5.80 15.83
N SER A 206 26.86 5.17 16.40
CA SER A 206 27.86 5.90 17.18
C SER A 206 28.52 6.99 16.36
N ASP A 207 28.90 8.10 16.99
CA ASP A 207 29.57 9.22 16.33
C ASP A 207 30.81 8.77 15.53
N ASP A 208 31.61 7.86 16.09
CA ASP A 208 32.78 7.27 15.40
C ASP A 208 32.38 6.50 14.12
N THR A 209 31.24 5.79 14.13
CA THR A 209 30.76 5.08 12.94
C THR A 209 30.22 6.07 11.90
N MET A 210 29.49 7.11 12.33
CA MET A 210 29.03 8.17 11.44
C MET A 210 30.19 8.95 10.81
N GLU A 211 31.25 9.21 11.57
CA GLU A 211 32.47 9.85 11.06
C GLU A 211 33.15 8.97 10.01
N LYS A 212 33.25 7.65 10.24
CA LYS A 212 33.78 6.70 9.24
C LYS A 212 32.94 6.69 7.95
N ILE A 213 31.62 6.65 8.06
CA ILE A 213 30.71 6.71 6.90
C ILE A 213 30.86 8.04 6.15
N THR A 214 30.97 9.15 6.88
CA THR A 214 31.19 10.49 6.31
C THR A 214 32.52 10.57 5.57
N ASN A 215 33.59 10.00 6.15
CA ASN A 215 34.91 9.97 5.53
C ASN A 215 34.97 9.08 4.28
N ASP A 216 34.28 7.93 4.28
CA ASP A 216 34.13 7.10 3.09
C ASP A 216 33.37 7.86 1.99
N SER A 217 32.23 8.45 2.33
CA SER A 217 31.39 9.23 1.40
C SER A 217 32.14 10.43 0.82
N ALA A 218 32.92 11.14 1.64
CA ALA A 218 33.75 12.26 1.21
C ALA A 218 34.87 11.80 0.25
N SER A 219 35.50 10.65 0.53
CA SER A 219 36.51 10.07 -0.36
C SER A 219 35.89 9.62 -1.69
N TYR A 220 34.69 9.03 -1.63
CA TYR A 220 33.97 8.57 -2.80
C TYR A 220 33.59 9.73 -3.73
N ILE A 221 32.95 10.78 -3.20
CA ILE A 221 32.56 11.94 -4.03
C ILE A 221 33.77 12.71 -4.57
N LYS A 222 34.86 12.79 -3.80
CA LYS A 222 36.11 13.40 -4.25
C LYS A 222 36.70 12.68 -5.46
N ASN A 223 36.61 11.35 -5.50
CA ASN A 223 37.06 10.56 -6.65
C ASN A 223 36.16 10.77 -7.86
N LEU A 224 34.83 10.81 -7.68
CA LEU A 224 33.90 11.16 -8.77
C LEU A 224 34.22 12.54 -9.35
N ALA A 225 34.37 13.54 -8.48
CA ALA A 225 34.73 14.91 -8.84
C ALA A 225 36.00 14.97 -9.70
N LYS A 226 37.09 14.35 -9.22
CA LYS A 226 38.36 14.29 -9.95
C LYS A 226 38.22 13.60 -11.30
N SER A 227 37.53 12.46 -11.35
CA SER A 227 37.35 11.71 -12.60
C SER A 227 36.56 12.48 -13.67
N LYS A 228 35.74 13.44 -13.25
CA LYS A 228 34.90 14.25 -14.12
C LYS A 228 35.35 15.71 -14.25
N GLY A 229 36.47 16.09 -13.63
CA GLY A 229 36.98 17.47 -13.65
C GLY A 229 36.09 18.49 -12.91
N ARG A 230 35.25 18.04 -11.97
CA ARG A 230 34.37 18.91 -11.18
C ARG A 230 35.02 19.33 -9.87
N ASN A 231 34.51 20.39 -9.26
CA ASN A 231 35.02 20.92 -7.99
C ASN A 231 34.98 19.86 -6.88
N SER A 232 36.18 19.37 -6.53
CA SER A 232 36.33 18.31 -5.54
C SER A 232 36.34 18.80 -4.09
N GLU A 233 36.65 20.08 -3.88
CA GLU A 233 36.67 20.70 -2.55
C GLU A 233 35.23 20.93 -2.07
N TRP A 234 34.42 21.60 -2.89
CA TRP A 234 33.00 21.77 -2.60
C TRP A 234 32.27 20.44 -2.46
N ALA A 235 32.60 19.43 -3.28
CA ALA A 235 32.00 18.10 -3.18
C ALA A 235 32.22 17.47 -1.79
N VAL A 236 33.43 17.62 -1.24
CA VAL A 236 33.76 17.15 0.11
C VAL A 236 33.01 17.95 1.17
N ASP A 237 32.90 19.27 1.01
CA ASP A 237 32.15 20.12 1.93
C ASP A 237 30.65 19.83 1.90
N ALA A 238 30.08 19.51 0.74
CA ALA A 238 28.67 19.10 0.63
C ALA A 238 28.39 17.85 1.47
N VAL A 239 29.38 16.94 1.57
CA VAL A 239 29.31 15.73 2.40
C VAL A 239 29.60 16.03 3.86
N ARG A 240 30.65 16.78 4.20
CA ARG A 240 31.07 16.98 5.60
C ARG A 240 30.26 18.03 6.34
N ASN A 241 29.93 19.12 5.64
CA ASN A 241 29.36 20.33 6.23
C ASN A 241 27.90 20.57 5.77
N SER A 242 27.32 19.65 4.99
CA SER A 242 25.95 19.76 4.47
C SER A 242 25.68 21.03 3.66
N VAL A 243 26.70 21.62 3.02
CA VAL A 243 26.51 22.84 2.23
C VAL A 243 25.60 22.57 1.03
N SER A 244 24.80 23.57 0.67
CA SER A 244 23.93 23.57 -0.50
C SER A 244 24.06 24.92 -1.20
N ILE A 245 24.08 24.89 -2.52
CA ILE A 245 24.29 26.08 -3.36
C ILE A 245 23.24 26.15 -4.47
N THR A 246 23.03 27.35 -4.97
CA THR A 246 22.16 27.65 -6.11
C THR A 246 22.79 27.19 -7.44
N ALA A 247 21.97 27.14 -8.49
CA ALA A 247 22.42 26.78 -9.83
C ALA A 247 23.54 27.71 -10.36
N ASP A 248 23.44 29.02 -10.13
CA ASP A 248 24.45 30.00 -10.56
C ASP A 248 25.79 29.79 -9.82
N GLU A 249 25.75 29.66 -8.49
CA GLU A 249 26.95 29.36 -7.68
C GLU A 249 27.59 28.02 -8.08
N ALA A 250 26.76 27.02 -8.40
CA ALA A 250 27.24 25.71 -8.85
C ALA A 250 27.97 25.79 -10.19
N LEU A 251 27.54 26.65 -11.11
CA LEU A 251 28.26 26.91 -12.34
C LEU A 251 29.57 27.65 -12.07
N ASP A 252 29.52 28.74 -11.29
CA ASP A 252 30.67 29.60 -11.01
C ASP A 252 31.85 28.86 -10.41
N ILE A 253 31.59 27.91 -9.50
CA ILE A 253 32.65 27.14 -8.84
C ILE A 253 32.94 25.80 -9.51
N GLY A 254 32.32 25.48 -10.65
CA GLY A 254 32.59 24.26 -11.43
C GLY A 254 32.03 22.97 -10.83
N VAL A 255 30.87 23.02 -10.19
CA VAL A 255 30.08 21.86 -9.75
C VAL A 255 29.28 21.26 -10.91
N ILE A 256 28.84 22.11 -11.83
CA ILE A 256 28.10 21.74 -13.05
C ILE A 256 28.75 22.34 -14.30
N ASP A 257 28.35 21.86 -15.47
CA ASP A 257 28.93 22.23 -16.75
C ASP A 257 28.31 23.51 -17.34
N PHE A 258 26.99 23.70 -17.20
CA PHE A 258 26.27 24.90 -17.63
C PHE A 258 24.82 24.91 -17.12
N LEU A 259 24.11 26.02 -17.33
CA LEU A 259 22.67 26.18 -17.04
C LEU A 259 21.81 26.05 -18.31
N ALA A 260 20.59 25.55 -18.16
CA ALA A 260 19.57 25.53 -19.22
C ALA A 260 18.17 25.75 -18.62
N GLU A 261 17.39 26.67 -19.19
CA GLU A 261 16.04 27.03 -18.73
C GLU A 261 15.04 25.90 -18.94
N ASP A 262 15.19 25.14 -20.02
CA ASP A 262 14.33 24.03 -20.39
C ASP A 262 15.08 22.96 -21.21
N LEU A 263 14.34 21.95 -21.68
CA LEU A 263 14.89 20.87 -22.48
C LEU A 263 15.35 21.35 -23.87
N ASP A 264 14.70 22.34 -24.47
CA ASP A 264 15.04 22.84 -25.79
C ASP A 264 16.37 23.61 -25.74
N GLU A 265 16.55 24.46 -24.73
CA GLU A 265 17.81 25.15 -24.50
C GLU A 265 18.93 24.18 -24.11
N LEU A 266 18.64 23.15 -23.31
CA LEU A 266 19.60 22.08 -23.00
C LEU A 266 20.11 21.46 -24.29
N LEU A 267 19.21 21.03 -25.18
CA LEU A 267 19.57 20.37 -26.43
C LEU A 267 20.32 21.29 -27.40
N LEU A 268 20.00 22.58 -27.43
CA LEU A 268 20.76 23.58 -28.19
C LEU A 268 22.19 23.74 -27.65
N LYS A 269 22.34 23.83 -26.31
CA LYS A 269 23.66 23.97 -25.67
C LYS A 269 24.49 22.69 -25.72
N LEU A 270 23.86 21.53 -25.80
CA LEU A 270 24.53 20.24 -26.01
C LEU A 270 25.04 20.07 -27.43
N ASP A 271 24.49 20.81 -28.41
CA ASP A 271 24.77 20.56 -29.82
C ASP A 271 26.24 20.84 -30.16
N ASN A 272 26.84 19.92 -30.90
CA ASN A 272 28.26 19.86 -31.24
C ASN A 272 29.24 19.78 -30.05
N LYS A 273 28.77 19.55 -28.82
CA LYS A 273 29.68 19.23 -27.71
C LYS A 273 30.30 17.86 -27.91
N THR A 274 31.54 17.74 -27.44
CA THR A 274 32.30 16.48 -27.49
C THR A 274 32.37 15.86 -26.10
N VAL A 275 32.00 14.58 -25.97
CA VAL A 275 32.07 13.81 -24.72
C VAL A 275 32.99 12.62 -24.90
N GLN A 276 34.01 12.49 -24.04
CA GLN A 276 34.86 11.30 -23.99
C GLN A 276 34.29 10.29 -22.99
N LYS A 277 34.08 9.05 -23.45
CA LYS A 277 33.53 7.97 -22.61
C LYS A 277 34.14 6.64 -23.01
N LEU A 278 34.84 6.00 -22.07
CA LEU A 278 35.40 4.64 -22.20
C LEU A 278 36.14 4.40 -23.54
N GLY A 279 36.97 5.36 -23.97
CA GLY A 279 37.76 5.27 -25.21
C GLY A 279 37.05 5.75 -26.49
N ASN A 280 35.77 6.10 -26.40
CA ASN A 280 35.02 6.71 -27.51
C ASN A 280 34.94 8.23 -27.34
N THR A 281 34.92 8.93 -28.46
CA THR A 281 34.70 10.38 -28.54
C THR A 281 33.37 10.63 -29.22
N TYR A 282 32.37 11.07 -28.46
CA TYR A 282 31.02 11.34 -28.96
C TYR A 282 30.88 12.81 -29.35
N ILE A 283 30.38 13.07 -30.55
CA ILE A 283 29.94 14.42 -30.97
C ILE A 283 28.42 14.43 -30.87
N LEU A 284 27.90 15.23 -29.96
CA LEU A 284 26.46 15.33 -29.73
C LEU A 284 25.83 16.15 -30.86
N LYS A 285 24.84 15.58 -31.54
CA LYS A 285 23.97 16.28 -32.47
C LYS A 285 22.60 16.30 -31.82
N SER A 286 22.29 17.35 -31.07
CA SER A 286 21.12 17.40 -30.19
C SER A 286 20.12 18.49 -30.58
N ALA A 287 20.54 19.48 -31.38
CA ALA A 287 19.66 20.58 -31.78
C ALA A 287 18.44 20.07 -32.57
N GLY A 288 17.24 20.45 -32.12
CA GLY A 288 15.97 20.14 -32.80
C GLY A 288 15.47 18.69 -32.64
N ILE A 289 16.12 17.89 -31.81
CA ILE A 289 15.68 16.51 -31.50
C ILE A 289 14.62 16.52 -30.41
N ILE A 290 13.72 15.55 -30.48
CA ILE A 290 12.74 15.28 -29.42
C ILE A 290 13.16 13.96 -28.75
N PRO A 291 13.75 13.99 -27.55
CA PRO A 291 14.17 12.77 -26.87
C PRO A 291 13.01 11.80 -26.64
N GLU A 292 13.24 10.51 -26.86
CA GLU A 292 12.23 9.50 -26.56
C GLU A 292 12.16 9.26 -25.04
N GLU A 293 11.02 9.52 -24.41
CA GLU A 293 10.86 9.30 -22.97
C GLU A 293 10.66 7.81 -22.64
N ILE A 294 11.61 7.22 -21.90
CA ILE A 294 11.46 5.89 -21.31
C ILE A 294 10.63 6.04 -20.03
N LYS A 295 9.35 5.70 -20.07
CA LYS A 295 8.48 5.80 -18.88
C LYS A 295 8.64 4.60 -17.95
N MET A 296 8.40 4.82 -16.66
CA MET A 296 8.22 3.70 -15.72
C MET A 296 7.05 2.84 -16.17
N ASN A 297 7.22 1.52 -16.09
CA ASN A 297 6.10 0.61 -16.26
C ASN A 297 5.16 0.70 -15.05
N PHE A 298 3.95 0.14 -15.19
CA PHE A 298 2.94 0.19 -14.13
C PHE A 298 3.44 -0.33 -12.79
N ILE A 299 4.17 -1.45 -12.79
CA ILE A 299 4.65 -2.09 -11.55
C ILE A 299 5.67 -1.19 -10.85
N THR A 300 6.67 -0.68 -11.56
CA THR A 300 7.69 0.20 -10.98
C THR A 300 7.09 1.52 -10.53
N LYS A 301 6.16 2.10 -11.31
CA LYS A 301 5.44 3.31 -10.91
C LYS A 301 4.63 3.07 -9.63
N PHE A 302 3.94 1.95 -9.53
CA PHE A 302 3.19 1.58 -8.32
C PHE A 302 4.10 1.41 -7.11
N LEU A 303 5.21 0.67 -7.25
CA LEU A 303 6.19 0.46 -6.18
C LEU A 303 6.80 1.79 -5.70
N HIS A 304 7.16 2.67 -6.63
CA HIS A 304 7.70 3.99 -6.30
C HIS A 304 6.67 4.87 -5.57
N ILE A 305 5.41 4.87 -6.01
CA ILE A 305 4.32 5.60 -5.34
C ILE A 305 4.12 5.11 -3.91
N ILE A 306 4.08 3.79 -3.68
CA ILE A 306 3.82 3.28 -2.33
C ILE A 306 4.99 3.52 -1.38
N SER A 307 6.21 3.78 -1.89
CA SER A 307 7.39 4.14 -1.08
C SER A 307 7.30 5.54 -0.45
N ASP A 308 6.32 6.36 -0.82
CA ASP A 308 6.00 7.58 -0.07
C ASP A 308 5.44 7.22 1.33
N PRO A 309 6.01 7.77 2.42
CA PRO A 309 5.57 7.47 3.79
C PRO A 309 4.09 7.76 4.06
N ASN A 310 3.53 8.81 3.45
CA ASN A 310 2.12 9.17 3.60
C ASN A 310 1.25 8.11 2.91
N ILE A 311 1.65 7.66 1.72
CA ILE A 311 0.93 6.61 0.99
C ILE A 311 1.03 5.28 1.72
N ALA A 312 2.21 4.92 2.23
CA ALA A 312 2.41 3.76 3.09
C ALA A 312 1.46 3.77 4.29
N TYR A 313 1.37 4.92 4.97
CA TYR A 313 0.49 5.11 6.12
C TYR A 313 -1.01 5.06 5.75
N ILE A 314 -1.41 5.59 4.59
CA ILE A 314 -2.78 5.46 4.07
C ILE A 314 -3.12 3.99 3.82
N LEU A 315 -2.22 3.23 3.19
CA LEU A 315 -2.42 1.80 2.95
C LEU A 315 -2.55 1.02 4.26
N LEU A 316 -1.69 1.31 5.24
CA LEU A 316 -1.79 0.72 6.58
C LEU A 316 -3.15 1.03 7.21
N SER A 317 -3.59 2.30 7.15
CA SER A 317 -4.83 2.77 7.76
C SER A 317 -6.08 2.17 7.10
N LEU A 318 -6.11 2.08 5.77
CA LEU A 318 -7.16 1.40 5.02
C LEU A 318 -7.16 -0.10 5.31
N GLY A 319 -5.98 -0.69 5.50
CA GLY A 319 -5.82 -2.06 5.95
C GLY A 319 -6.47 -2.32 7.31
N VAL A 320 -6.22 -1.44 8.28
CA VAL A 320 -6.87 -1.44 9.60
C VAL A 320 -8.39 -1.33 9.46
N LEU A 321 -8.89 -0.37 8.67
CA LEU A 321 -10.33 -0.20 8.43
C LEU A 321 -10.98 -1.45 7.82
N GLY A 322 -10.31 -2.10 6.86
CA GLY A 322 -10.80 -3.34 6.24
C GLY A 322 -10.94 -4.49 7.25
N ILE A 323 -9.99 -4.60 8.19
CA ILE A 323 -10.07 -5.57 9.28
C ILE A 323 -11.21 -5.22 10.24
N ILE A 324 -11.33 -3.97 10.68
CA ILE A 324 -12.41 -3.53 11.57
C ILE A 324 -13.79 -3.82 10.93
N TYR A 325 -13.94 -3.50 9.64
CA TYR A 325 -15.18 -3.75 8.90
C TYR A 325 -15.52 -5.23 8.79
N GLU A 326 -14.52 -6.10 8.58
CA GLU A 326 -14.70 -7.56 8.55
C GLU A 326 -15.33 -8.09 9.84
N PHE A 327 -14.80 -7.67 11.00
CA PHE A 327 -15.36 -8.10 12.30
C PHE A 327 -16.73 -7.49 12.61
N SER A 328 -17.16 -6.49 11.85
CA SER A 328 -18.45 -5.80 12.04
C SER A 328 -19.62 -6.44 11.29
N GLN A 329 -19.36 -7.33 10.34
CA GLN A 329 -20.39 -7.93 9.47
C GLN A 329 -20.42 -9.46 9.60
N PRO A 330 -21.60 -10.09 9.76
CA PRO A 330 -21.72 -11.54 9.65
C PRO A 330 -21.65 -11.94 8.16
N GLY A 331 -20.50 -12.40 7.66
CA GLY A 331 -20.35 -12.66 6.23
C GLY A 331 -18.98 -13.13 5.77
N LEU A 332 -18.79 -13.17 4.45
CA LEU A 332 -17.61 -13.70 3.77
C LEU A 332 -16.43 -12.69 3.78
N GLY A 333 -15.24 -13.21 4.10
CA GLY A 333 -13.95 -12.56 4.37
C GLY A 333 -13.29 -11.64 3.34
N ILE A 334 -14.04 -11.03 2.42
CA ILE A 334 -13.47 -10.25 1.32
C ILE A 334 -12.86 -8.94 1.84
N SER A 335 -13.55 -8.25 2.75
CA SER A 335 -13.04 -7.02 3.38
C SER A 335 -11.79 -7.26 4.21
N GLY A 336 -11.78 -8.35 5.00
CA GLY A 336 -10.62 -8.73 5.80
C GLY A 336 -9.42 -9.10 4.91
N ALA A 337 -9.65 -9.84 3.82
CA ALA A 337 -8.58 -10.18 2.87
C ALA A 337 -8.00 -8.93 2.18
N ILE A 338 -8.85 -7.99 1.74
CA ILE A 338 -8.39 -6.70 1.19
C ILE A 338 -7.64 -5.91 2.26
N GLY A 339 -8.15 -5.88 3.49
CA GLY A 339 -7.51 -5.21 4.62
C GLY A 339 -6.10 -5.76 4.90
N ILE A 340 -5.96 -7.08 4.93
CA ILE A 340 -4.67 -7.76 5.11
C ILE A 340 -3.72 -7.45 3.95
N LEU A 341 -4.20 -7.46 2.69
CA LEU A 341 -3.38 -7.11 1.54
C LEU A 341 -2.85 -5.66 1.65
N LEU A 342 -3.70 -4.71 2.01
CA LEU A 342 -3.33 -3.31 2.20
C LEU A 342 -2.34 -3.13 3.37
N LEU A 343 -2.52 -3.87 4.47
CA LEU A 343 -1.54 -3.91 5.55
C LEU A 343 -0.19 -4.44 5.08
N ILE A 344 -0.16 -5.54 4.32
CA ILE A 344 1.09 -6.11 3.79
C ILE A 344 1.79 -5.10 2.88
N LEU A 345 1.05 -4.42 2.01
CA LEU A 345 1.61 -3.39 1.13
C LEU A 345 2.16 -2.19 1.92
N GLY A 346 1.42 -1.71 2.93
CA GLY A 346 1.88 -0.66 3.83
C GLY A 346 3.14 -1.07 4.60
N LEU A 347 3.18 -2.28 5.17
CA LEU A 347 4.34 -2.83 5.87
C LEU A 347 5.54 -3.06 4.94
N TYR A 348 5.32 -3.47 3.70
CA TYR A 348 6.37 -3.58 2.69
C TYR A 348 7.01 -2.22 2.42
N SER A 349 6.20 -1.17 2.24
CA SER A 349 6.73 0.18 2.05
C SER A 349 7.54 0.66 3.27
N LEU A 350 7.04 0.37 4.48
CA LEU A 350 7.74 0.65 5.72
C LEU A 350 9.09 -0.06 5.85
N SER A 351 9.35 -1.16 5.12
CA SER A 351 10.66 -1.84 5.15
C SER A 351 11.80 -1.02 4.56
N ILE A 352 11.47 0.02 3.80
CA ILE A 352 12.41 0.96 3.18
C ILE A 352 12.63 2.19 4.09
N LEU A 353 11.80 2.35 5.12
CA LEU A 353 11.73 3.53 5.98
C LEU A 353 12.30 3.25 7.38
N PRO A 354 12.78 4.29 8.11
CA PRO A 354 13.25 4.16 9.49
C PRO A 354 12.09 3.92 10.45
N ILE A 355 11.62 2.67 10.55
CA ILE A 355 10.52 2.36 11.46
C ILE A 355 10.97 2.31 12.92
N ASN A 356 10.21 2.96 13.77
CA ASN A 356 10.29 2.75 15.21
C ASN A 356 9.38 1.59 15.61
N TYR A 357 9.97 0.51 16.12
CA TYR A 357 9.22 -0.66 16.57
C TYR A 357 8.24 -0.36 17.72
N ALA A 358 8.49 0.65 18.55
CA ALA A 358 7.53 1.09 19.57
C ALA A 358 6.29 1.74 18.93
N GLY A 359 6.49 2.59 17.91
CA GLY A 359 5.40 3.19 17.15
C GLY A 359 4.55 2.13 16.43
N LEU A 360 5.21 1.17 15.77
CA LEU A 360 4.55 0.03 15.15
C LEU A 360 3.78 -0.82 16.17
N GLY A 361 4.38 -1.09 17.34
CA GLY A 361 3.74 -1.83 18.42
C GLY A 361 2.46 -1.16 18.94
N LEU A 362 2.46 0.18 19.05
CA LEU A 362 1.28 0.95 19.44
C LEU A 362 0.16 0.92 18.39
N ILE A 363 0.50 0.89 17.10
CA ILE A 363 -0.49 0.72 16.03
C ILE A 363 -1.10 -0.69 16.08
N ILE A 364 -0.28 -1.72 16.29
CA ILE A 364 -0.77 -3.10 16.47
C ILE A 364 -1.68 -3.19 17.71
N LEU A 365 -1.29 -2.54 18.81
CA LEU A 365 -2.13 -2.45 20.02
C LEU A 365 -3.46 -1.77 19.72
N ALA A 366 -3.48 -0.68 18.95
CA ALA A 366 -4.71 -0.01 18.54
C ALA A 366 -5.66 -0.96 17.79
N ILE A 367 -5.13 -1.73 16.82
CA ILE A 367 -5.91 -2.73 16.07
C ILE A 367 -6.53 -3.77 17.01
N ILE A 368 -5.74 -4.29 17.95
CA ILE A 368 -6.22 -5.27 18.94
C ILE A 368 -7.34 -4.69 19.80
N LEU A 369 -7.17 -3.46 20.29
CA LEU A 369 -8.17 -2.79 21.12
C LEU A 369 -9.48 -2.54 20.35
N PHE A 370 -9.41 -2.15 19.07
CA PHE A 370 -10.60 -2.00 18.23
C PHE A 370 -11.35 -3.33 18.05
N ILE A 371 -10.63 -4.42 17.79
CA ILE A 371 -11.23 -5.75 17.66
C ILE A 371 -11.87 -6.19 18.97
N ILE A 372 -11.19 -5.99 20.10
CA ILE A 372 -11.71 -6.33 21.43
C ILE A 372 -13.01 -5.58 21.72
N ASP A 373 -13.09 -4.28 21.42
CA ASP A 373 -14.31 -3.49 21.65
C ASP A 373 -15.50 -4.03 20.84
N ILE A 374 -15.27 -4.38 19.58
CA ILE A 374 -16.30 -4.93 18.68
C ILE A 374 -16.77 -6.29 19.18
N LEU A 375 -15.86 -7.16 19.61
CA LEU A 375 -16.20 -8.51 20.09
C LEU A 375 -16.90 -8.48 21.44
N MET A 376 -16.50 -7.60 22.36
CA MET A 376 -17.07 -7.53 23.70
C MET A 376 -18.32 -6.64 23.77
N GLY A 377 -18.55 -5.78 22.77
CA GLY A 377 -19.64 -4.81 22.80
C GLY A 377 -19.51 -3.83 23.97
N SER A 378 -18.28 -3.46 24.35
CA SER A 378 -17.98 -2.72 25.59
C SER A 378 -18.36 -1.24 25.59
N GLY A 379 -18.99 -0.76 24.51
CA GLY A 379 -19.55 0.58 24.42
C GLY A 379 -18.53 1.69 24.12
N GLY A 380 -17.30 1.35 23.67
CA GLY A 380 -16.34 2.33 23.15
C GLY A 380 -15.08 2.57 23.99
N ILE A 381 -14.96 2.00 25.19
CA ILE A 381 -13.81 2.27 26.08
C ILE A 381 -12.48 1.78 25.45
N PRO A 382 -12.35 0.51 25.02
CA PRO A 382 -11.15 0.05 24.33
C PRO A 382 -10.89 0.84 23.04
N SER A 383 -11.92 1.27 22.30
CA SER A 383 -11.74 2.08 21.10
C SER A 383 -11.12 3.45 21.38
N ILE A 384 -11.46 4.11 22.49
CA ILE A 384 -10.80 5.38 22.87
C ILE A 384 -9.31 5.15 23.12
N ALA A 385 -8.96 4.12 23.90
CA ALA A 385 -7.57 3.75 24.14
C ALA A 385 -6.85 3.36 22.84
N GLY A 386 -7.56 2.69 21.92
CA GLY A 386 -7.05 2.34 20.60
C GLY A 386 -6.76 3.57 19.74
N VAL A 387 -7.63 4.59 19.72
CA VAL A 387 -7.39 5.84 18.98
C VAL A 387 -6.20 6.60 19.55
N ILE A 388 -6.07 6.68 20.88
CA ILE A 388 -4.91 7.31 21.53
C ILE A 388 -3.63 6.56 21.15
N SER A 389 -3.65 5.23 21.21
CA SER A 389 -2.51 4.37 20.84
C SER A 389 -2.16 4.54 19.36
N LEU A 390 -3.15 4.64 18.47
CA LEU A 390 -2.95 4.90 17.05
C LEU A 390 -2.26 6.25 16.83
N ILE A 391 -2.72 7.32 17.46
CA ILE A 391 -2.15 8.66 17.28
C ILE A 391 -0.69 8.69 17.75
N ILE A 392 -0.42 8.25 18.98
CA ILE A 392 0.94 8.22 19.55
C ILE A 392 1.83 7.30 18.70
N GLY A 393 1.33 6.11 18.35
CA GLY A 393 2.02 5.16 17.50
C GLY A 393 2.37 5.73 16.13
N SER A 394 1.47 6.51 15.53
CA SER A 394 1.67 7.13 14.21
C SER A 394 2.72 8.23 14.24
N PHE A 395 2.76 9.05 15.29
CA PHE A 395 3.83 10.05 15.46
C PHE A 395 5.19 9.40 15.71
N LEU A 396 5.22 8.29 16.45
CA LEU A 396 6.45 7.56 16.71
C LEU A 396 6.90 6.68 15.54
N LEU A 397 5.99 6.28 14.65
CA LEU A 397 6.22 5.25 13.62
C LEU A 397 7.45 5.54 12.76
N ILE A 398 7.62 6.79 12.34
CA ILE A 398 8.77 7.24 11.56
C ILE A 398 9.49 8.34 12.34
N ASN A 399 10.61 7.97 12.97
CA ASN A 399 11.43 8.89 13.73
C ASN A 399 12.68 9.27 12.92
N THR A 400 12.64 10.42 12.26
CA THR A 400 13.71 10.90 11.39
C THR A 400 13.78 12.42 11.39
N ASP A 401 14.98 12.97 11.24
CA ASP A 401 15.19 14.41 11.12
C ASP A 401 14.88 14.93 9.71
N ALA A 402 14.80 14.04 8.72
CA ALA A 402 14.46 14.36 7.34
C ALA A 402 12.97 14.70 7.19
N PRO A 403 12.58 15.97 6.92
CA PRO A 403 11.17 16.37 6.88
C PRO A 403 10.36 15.66 5.80
N TYR A 404 11.00 15.31 4.68
CA TYR A 404 10.36 14.64 3.53
C TYR A 404 10.02 13.16 3.80
N LEU A 405 10.58 12.56 4.87
CA LEU A 405 10.25 11.20 5.28
C LEU A 405 9.18 11.15 6.36
N LYS A 406 8.82 12.29 6.96
CA LYS A 406 7.80 12.35 8.01
C LYS A 406 6.41 12.17 7.44
N ILE A 407 5.57 11.47 8.19
CA ILE A 407 4.13 11.40 7.91
C ILE A 407 3.53 12.76 8.25
N ALA A 408 2.77 13.33 7.32
CA ALA A 408 2.14 14.62 7.53
C ALA A 408 1.22 14.58 8.77
N THR A 409 1.41 15.54 9.68
CA THR A 409 0.60 15.63 10.90
C THR A 409 -0.90 15.76 10.59
N SER A 410 -1.24 16.50 9.52
CA SER A 410 -2.60 16.62 9.02
C SER A 410 -3.19 15.27 8.59
N LEU A 411 -2.38 14.39 8.01
CA LEU A 411 -2.80 13.05 7.61
C LEU A 411 -3.05 12.16 8.83
N ILE A 412 -2.16 12.19 9.84
CA ILE A 412 -2.35 11.44 11.11
C ILE A 412 -3.67 11.84 11.76
N ILE A 413 -3.94 13.15 11.89
CA ILE A 413 -5.17 13.67 12.49
C ILE A 413 -6.39 13.25 11.64
N SER A 414 -6.30 13.38 10.31
CA SER A 414 -7.39 13.00 9.41
C SER A 414 -7.75 11.52 9.51
N VAL A 415 -6.74 10.64 9.53
CA VAL A 415 -6.91 9.20 9.70
C VAL A 415 -7.53 8.88 11.06
N ALA A 416 -7.05 9.51 12.13
CA ALA A 416 -7.61 9.33 13.46
C ALA A 416 -9.10 9.73 13.53
N VAL A 417 -9.48 10.85 12.89
CA VAL A 417 -10.88 11.30 12.79
C VAL A 417 -11.73 10.32 11.99
N VAL A 418 -11.25 9.86 10.83
CA VAL A 418 -11.97 8.89 9.98
C VAL A 418 -12.17 7.57 10.70
N ILE A 419 -11.12 7.01 11.32
CA ILE A 419 -11.21 5.76 12.10
C ILE A 419 -12.14 5.94 13.30
N SER A 420 -12.05 7.05 14.03
CA SER A 420 -12.94 7.34 15.16
C SER A 420 -14.40 7.43 14.72
N GLY A 421 -14.69 8.15 13.64
CA GLY A 421 -16.03 8.26 13.09
C GLY A 421 -16.59 6.92 12.64
N PHE A 422 -15.77 6.10 11.97
CA PHE A 422 -16.14 4.76 11.56
C PHE A 422 -16.43 3.84 12.76
N LEU A 423 -15.57 3.86 13.80
CA LEU A 423 -15.78 3.09 15.04
C LEU A 423 -17.08 3.50 15.74
N ILE A 424 -17.40 4.79 15.82
CA ILE A 424 -18.66 5.26 16.40
C ILE A 424 -19.87 4.66 15.68
N ILE A 425 -19.83 4.60 14.34
CA ILE A 425 -20.90 4.00 13.54
C ILE A 425 -21.01 2.49 13.82
N VAL A 426 -19.89 1.78 13.81
CA VAL A 426 -19.82 0.33 14.07
C VAL A 426 -20.32 0.00 15.48
N ILE A 427 -19.78 0.66 16.51
CA ILE A 427 -20.16 0.42 17.91
C ILE A 427 -21.65 0.69 18.13
N ARG A 428 -22.20 1.76 17.53
CA ARG A 428 -23.65 2.02 17.59
C ARG A 428 -24.46 0.91 16.92
N ALA A 429 -24.02 0.41 15.78
CA ALA A 429 -24.69 -0.68 15.08
C ALA A 429 -24.64 -1.99 15.88
N VAL A 430 -23.48 -2.34 16.42
CA VAL A 430 -23.25 -3.53 17.27
C VAL A 430 -24.09 -3.45 18.54
N HIS A 431 -24.09 -2.30 19.22
CA HIS A 431 -24.89 -2.09 20.44
C HIS A 431 -26.39 -2.18 20.16
N ARG A 432 -26.85 -1.63 19.03
CA ARG A 432 -28.25 -1.75 18.60
C ARG A 432 -28.61 -3.21 18.27
N ALA A 433 -27.71 -3.96 17.64
CA ALA A 433 -27.92 -5.36 17.32
C ALA A 433 -27.99 -6.23 18.58
N HIS A 434 -27.10 -6.04 19.56
CA HIS A 434 -27.13 -6.77 20.82
C HIS A 434 -28.36 -6.46 21.69
N ARG A 435 -28.90 -5.24 21.60
CA ARG A 435 -30.14 -4.85 22.31
C ARG A 435 -31.42 -5.19 21.55
N ALA A 436 -31.34 -5.64 20.30
CA ALA A 436 -32.51 -6.10 19.58
C ALA A 436 -33.03 -7.37 20.26
N ARG A 437 -34.23 -7.30 20.85
CA ARG A 437 -34.86 -8.46 21.48
C ARG A 437 -35.00 -9.57 20.44
N PRO A 438 -34.74 -10.85 20.78
CA PRO A 438 -35.02 -11.97 19.89
C PRO A 438 -36.51 -11.95 19.53
N VAL A 439 -36.83 -11.70 18.26
CA VAL A 439 -38.23 -11.67 17.76
C VAL A 439 -38.66 -13.05 17.26
N THR A 440 -37.78 -14.05 17.35
CA THR A 440 -38.00 -15.42 16.89
C THR A 440 -37.55 -16.42 17.97
N GLY A 441 -38.26 -17.56 18.09
CA GLY A 441 -38.01 -18.58 19.10
C GLY A 441 -38.99 -18.57 20.28
N LYS A 442 -38.73 -19.39 21.31
CA LYS A 442 -39.60 -19.53 22.50
C LYS A 442 -39.78 -18.20 23.24
N GLU A 443 -38.75 -17.35 23.20
CA GLU A 443 -38.70 -16.05 23.87
C GLU A 443 -39.54 -14.97 23.17
N GLY A 444 -39.77 -15.08 21.86
CA GLY A 444 -40.68 -14.18 21.11
C GLY A 444 -42.15 -14.61 21.16
N ILE A 445 -42.39 -15.88 21.47
CA ILE A 445 -43.74 -16.46 21.59
C ILE A 445 -44.33 -16.11 22.97
N ILE A 446 -43.54 -16.13 24.04
CA ILE A 446 -44.00 -15.75 25.39
C ILE A 446 -44.27 -14.23 25.45
N GLY A 447 -45.48 -13.85 25.83
CA GLY A 447 -45.95 -12.45 25.86
C GLY A 447 -46.66 -11.99 24.58
N SER A 448 -46.64 -12.80 23.51
CA SER A 448 -47.35 -12.51 22.26
C SER A 448 -48.85 -12.76 22.38
N ALA A 449 -49.65 -11.99 21.64
CA ALA A 449 -51.09 -12.19 21.53
C ALA A 449 -51.42 -13.25 20.47
N ALA A 450 -52.33 -14.15 20.79
CA ALA A 450 -52.88 -15.16 19.89
C ALA A 450 -54.41 -15.09 19.91
N VAL A 451 -55.05 -15.67 18.89
CA VAL A 451 -56.52 -15.76 18.80
C VAL A 451 -56.93 -17.21 18.89
N VAL A 452 -57.88 -17.54 19.75
CA VAL A 452 -58.42 -18.90 19.86
C VAL A 452 -59.06 -19.32 18.55
N SER A 453 -58.53 -20.35 17.90
CA SER A 453 -59.03 -20.88 16.61
C SER A 453 -59.93 -22.10 16.78
N SER A 454 -59.87 -22.78 17.92
CA SER A 454 -60.86 -23.77 18.34
C SER A 454 -61.09 -23.65 19.83
N ILE A 455 -62.33 -23.88 20.28
CA ILE A 455 -62.71 -23.73 21.69
C ILE A 455 -61.72 -24.46 22.63
N LEU A 456 -61.16 -23.75 23.60
CA LEU A 456 -60.22 -24.32 24.57
C LEU A 456 -61.01 -24.98 25.71
N LYS A 457 -60.92 -26.30 25.88
CA LYS A 457 -61.61 -27.07 26.95
C LYS A 457 -60.78 -28.23 27.54
N PRO A 458 -59.84 -28.00 28.47
CA PRO A 458 -59.01 -26.81 28.63
C PRO A 458 -57.96 -26.70 27.51
N GLU A 459 -57.83 -27.73 26.67
CA GLU A 459 -56.95 -27.78 25.49
C GLU A 459 -57.72 -27.42 24.21
N GLY A 460 -56.99 -27.01 23.18
CA GLY A 460 -57.53 -26.54 21.91
C GLY A 460 -56.42 -25.92 21.06
N GLN A 461 -56.79 -25.03 20.14
CA GLN A 461 -55.83 -24.41 19.22
C GLN A 461 -55.94 -22.89 19.22
N VAL A 462 -54.80 -22.23 19.07
CA VAL A 462 -54.71 -20.78 18.88
C VAL A 462 -53.94 -20.48 17.60
N LYS A 463 -54.34 -19.39 16.93
CA LYS A 463 -53.64 -18.85 15.78
C LYS A 463 -52.79 -17.66 16.21
N MET A 464 -51.49 -17.73 15.91
CA MET A 464 -50.51 -16.69 16.22
C MET A 464 -49.62 -16.46 15.01
N SER A 465 -49.52 -15.22 14.53
CA SER A 465 -48.69 -14.84 13.37
C SER A 465 -48.88 -15.71 12.11
N GLY A 466 -50.09 -16.25 11.90
CA GLY A 466 -50.43 -17.09 10.74
C GLY A 466 -50.31 -18.60 10.96
N GLU A 467 -49.68 -19.04 12.05
CA GLU A 467 -49.51 -20.45 12.40
C GLU A 467 -50.54 -20.93 13.44
N ILE A 468 -50.91 -22.21 13.38
CA ILE A 468 -51.81 -22.85 14.35
C ILE A 468 -50.98 -23.62 15.38
N TRP A 469 -51.18 -23.30 16.64
CA TRP A 469 -50.48 -23.90 17.77
C TRP A 469 -51.48 -24.61 18.68
N GLY A 470 -51.09 -25.75 19.25
CA GLY A 470 -51.82 -26.34 20.37
C GLY A 470 -51.74 -25.41 21.58
N ALA A 471 -52.82 -25.25 22.32
CA ALA A 471 -52.84 -24.39 23.50
C ALA A 471 -53.68 -24.97 24.64
N VAL A 472 -53.32 -24.60 25.86
CA VAL A 472 -54.06 -24.93 27.09
C VAL A 472 -54.34 -23.65 27.88
N SER A 473 -55.56 -23.51 28.35
CA SER A 473 -55.97 -22.43 29.26
C SER A 473 -55.25 -22.56 30.60
N GLU A 474 -54.45 -21.56 31.00
CA GLU A 474 -53.73 -21.52 32.29
C GLU A 474 -54.67 -21.71 33.49
N THR A 475 -55.90 -21.22 33.38
CA THR A 475 -56.91 -21.25 34.45
C THR A 475 -57.81 -22.50 34.40
N GLY A 476 -57.63 -23.37 33.40
CA GLY A 476 -58.52 -24.49 33.12
C GLY A 476 -59.94 -24.10 32.67
N LYS A 477 -60.24 -22.80 32.53
CA LYS A 477 -61.53 -22.29 32.07
C LYS A 477 -61.70 -22.46 30.57
N ASN A 478 -62.95 -22.67 30.16
CA ASN A 478 -63.32 -22.74 28.76
C ASN A 478 -63.22 -21.37 28.10
N ILE A 479 -62.36 -21.22 27.09
CA ILE A 479 -62.20 -19.97 26.32
C ILE A 479 -62.83 -20.16 24.94
N LYS A 480 -63.73 -19.25 24.56
CA LYS A 480 -64.46 -19.32 23.29
C LYS A 480 -63.54 -19.07 22.08
N GLU A 481 -63.92 -19.63 20.94
CA GLU A 481 -63.29 -19.33 19.66
C GLU A 481 -63.41 -17.83 19.34
N GLY A 482 -62.35 -17.26 18.75
CA GLY A 482 -62.25 -15.83 18.43
C GLY A 482 -61.73 -14.95 19.57
N THR A 483 -61.62 -15.46 20.80
CA THR A 483 -61.08 -14.70 21.94
C THR A 483 -59.59 -14.45 21.80
N LYS A 484 -59.13 -13.24 22.17
CA LYS A 484 -57.70 -12.92 22.24
C LYS A 484 -57.10 -13.41 23.56
N VAL A 485 -55.97 -14.09 23.47
CA VAL A 485 -55.24 -14.65 24.60
C VAL A 485 -53.77 -14.23 24.55
N THR A 486 -53.12 -14.10 25.70
CA THR A 486 -51.68 -13.85 25.79
C THR A 486 -50.96 -15.15 26.14
N VAL A 487 -49.89 -15.47 25.41
CA VAL A 487 -49.07 -16.64 25.72
C VAL A 487 -48.23 -16.36 26.97
N ARG A 488 -48.35 -17.21 27.99
CA ARG A 488 -47.63 -17.09 29.27
C ARG A 488 -46.39 -17.96 29.33
N SER A 489 -46.46 -19.16 28.76
CA SER A 489 -45.34 -20.09 28.71
C SER A 489 -45.52 -21.10 27.58
N ILE A 490 -44.48 -21.88 27.30
CA ILE A 490 -44.46 -22.90 26.25
C ILE A 490 -44.03 -24.21 26.88
N ASN A 491 -44.86 -25.24 26.73
CA ASN A 491 -44.53 -26.60 27.14
C ASN A 491 -44.53 -27.52 25.91
N GLY A 492 -43.33 -27.91 25.44
CA GLY A 492 -43.18 -28.67 24.20
C GLY A 492 -43.67 -27.88 22.98
N LEU A 493 -44.71 -28.40 22.31
CA LEU A 493 -45.40 -27.77 21.17
C LEU A 493 -46.72 -27.10 21.57
N THR A 494 -47.00 -26.99 22.87
CA THR A 494 -48.26 -26.48 23.41
C THR A 494 -48.06 -25.17 24.16
N LEU A 495 -48.85 -24.16 23.83
CA LEU A 495 -48.82 -22.83 24.44
C LEU A 495 -49.74 -22.79 25.67
N ILE A 496 -49.23 -22.31 26.80
CA ILE A 496 -50.09 -21.99 27.94
C ILE A 496 -50.55 -20.55 27.77
N VAL A 497 -51.86 -20.36 27.66
CA VAL A 497 -52.46 -19.08 27.31
C VAL A 497 -53.43 -18.59 28.37
N LEU A 498 -53.49 -17.27 28.54
CA LEU A 498 -54.41 -16.59 29.45
C LEU A 498 -55.30 -15.63 28.66
N GLU A 499 -56.60 -15.66 28.93
CA GLU A 499 -57.56 -14.73 28.32
C GLU A 499 -57.22 -13.27 28.64
N ILE A 500 -57.20 -12.42 27.61
CA ILE A 500 -57.02 -10.99 27.77
C ILE A 500 -58.37 -10.41 28.19
N ILE A 501 -58.55 -10.20 29.49
CA ILE A 501 -59.72 -9.50 30.03
C ILE A 501 -59.53 -8.01 29.71
N ASN A 502 -60.19 -7.51 28.67
CA ASN A 502 -60.31 -6.08 28.43
C ASN A 502 -61.09 -5.46 29.61
N LYS A 503 -60.38 -4.84 30.56
CA LYS A 503 -60.99 -3.88 31.48
C LYS A 503 -61.28 -2.59 30.72
N GLU A 504 -62.41 -2.54 30.02
CA GLU A 504 -63.01 -1.28 29.59
C GLU A 504 -64.50 -1.49 29.27
N LYS A 505 -65.33 -1.35 30.33
CA LYS A 505 -66.71 -0.84 30.33
C LYS A 505 -67.30 -1.06 31.72
N GLU A 506 -67.12 -0.08 32.60
CA GLU A 506 -68.09 0.34 33.62
C GLU A 506 -67.50 1.55 34.38
N GLY A 507 -68.18 2.69 34.27
CA GLY A 507 -67.74 4.00 34.75
C GLY A 507 -68.21 5.07 33.77
N GLY A 508 -69.53 5.25 33.70
CA GLY A 508 -70.19 6.36 33.00
C GLY A 508 -70.17 7.65 33.79
#